data_AF-A0A975G5X7-F1
#
_entry.id   AF-A0A975G5X7-F1
#
_cell.length_a   1.000
_cell.length_b   1.000
_cell.length_c   1.000
_cell.angle_alpha   90.00
_cell.angle_beta   90.00
_cell.angle_gamma   90.00
#
_symmetry.space_group_name_H-M   'P 1'
#
loop_
_entity.id
_entity.type
_entity.pdbx_description
1 polymer ?
#
loop_
_entity_poly.entity_id
_entity_poly.type
_entity_poly.pdbx_seq_one_letter_code
_entity_poly.pdbx_strand_id
1 'polypeptide(L)'
;MKTLLRLVAAASLLLAPPIVSAQTAKLPQGVKRVVFLGDSITYAGQYTADIEAYFITRDKAANYEFINVGLPSETVSGLSEAGHAGGKFPRPDLHERLARVLEKTKPDLVFACYGMNDGIYLPFDETRFKAYQDGCTWLRDEVTKTGAKIAFITPPVFDSLKGGKPGYNDVLGRYGDWLLSMKKSGWVVADLHGPMTAYLDEHRKADPNFALASDGVHPGPEGHWVMAREILKFLGASDVAKAKSAEEMAAAPTHGLEILKLVTQRENLLKDAWLTATGHKRPGMATGLPLDQAETKAKEIGKQIEALLK
;
A
#
# COMPACT_ATOMS: atom_id res chain seq x y z
N MET A 1 -4.54 -48.04 68.40
CA MET A 1 -4.66 -46.80 67.61
C MET A 1 -3.37 -46.53 66.87
N LYS A 2 -3.34 -46.78 65.54
CA LYS A 2 -2.29 -46.27 64.63
C LYS A 2 -3.03 -45.61 63.47
N THR A 3 -2.92 -44.30 63.37
CA THR A 3 -3.63 -43.47 62.40
C THR A 3 -2.83 -43.43 61.11
N LEU A 4 -3.42 -43.88 59.99
CA LEU A 4 -2.81 -43.84 58.66
C LEU A 4 -3.24 -42.53 57.96
N LEU A 5 -2.31 -41.61 57.73
CA LEU A 5 -2.53 -40.46 56.85
C LEU A 5 -2.51 -40.93 55.39
N ARG A 6 -3.62 -40.73 54.67
CA ARG A 6 -3.65 -40.86 53.20
C ARG A 6 -3.35 -39.49 52.58
N LEU A 7 -2.20 -39.36 51.92
CA LEU A 7 -1.92 -38.23 51.02
C LEU A 7 -2.72 -38.44 49.73
N VAL A 8 -3.60 -37.49 49.41
CA VAL A 8 -4.25 -37.37 48.11
C VAL A 8 -3.40 -36.40 47.28
N ALA A 9 -2.68 -36.90 46.28
CA ALA A 9 -1.97 -36.06 45.32
C ALA A 9 -3.00 -35.52 44.30
N ALA A 10 -3.29 -34.22 44.37
CA ALA A 10 -4.09 -33.53 43.36
C ALA A 10 -3.23 -33.29 42.11
N ALA A 11 -3.43 -34.10 41.07
CA ALA A 11 -2.83 -33.87 39.76
C ALA A 11 -3.47 -32.61 39.13
N SER A 12 -2.74 -31.51 39.11
CA SER A 12 -3.14 -30.28 38.41
C SER A 12 -2.90 -30.48 36.92
N LEU A 13 -3.94 -30.73 36.13
CA LEU A 13 -3.86 -30.67 34.67
C LEU A 13 -3.61 -29.20 34.26
N LEU A 14 -2.36 -28.90 33.90
CA LEU A 14 -2.01 -27.68 33.17
C LEU A 14 -2.65 -27.75 31.78
N LEU A 15 -3.79 -27.10 31.59
CA LEU A 15 -4.35 -26.83 30.28
C LEU A 15 -3.39 -25.90 29.53
N ALA A 16 -2.67 -26.43 28.54
CA ALA A 16 -1.89 -25.62 27.61
C ALA A 16 -2.83 -24.64 26.89
N PRO A 17 -2.46 -23.37 26.74
CA PRO A 17 -3.28 -22.41 26.02
C PRO A 17 -3.47 -22.87 24.56
N PRO A 18 -4.65 -22.63 23.96
CA PRO A 18 -4.91 -23.03 22.59
C PRO A 18 -3.89 -22.37 21.65
N ILE A 19 -3.29 -23.18 20.77
CA ILE A 19 -2.43 -22.70 19.69
C ILE A 19 -3.35 -21.94 18.73
N VAL A 20 -3.35 -20.61 18.81
CA VAL A 20 -4.01 -19.76 17.81
C VAL A 20 -3.16 -19.78 16.55
N SER A 21 -3.66 -20.42 15.49
CA SER A 21 -3.02 -20.38 14.18
C SER A 21 -3.05 -18.95 13.63
N ALA A 22 -1.90 -18.48 13.11
CA ALA A 22 -1.83 -17.16 12.51
C ALA A 22 -2.72 -17.10 11.25
N GLN A 23 -3.60 -16.10 11.20
CA GLN A 23 -4.50 -15.84 10.07
C GLN A 23 -3.75 -15.19 8.92
N THR A 24 -4.05 -15.60 7.69
CA THR A 24 -3.54 -15.01 6.46
C THR A 24 -4.51 -13.97 5.89
N ALA A 25 -3.98 -12.98 5.14
CA ALA A 25 -4.82 -11.98 4.49
C ALA A 25 -5.74 -12.60 3.43
N LYS A 26 -6.91 -11.98 3.25
CA LYS A 26 -7.87 -12.34 2.20
C LYS A 26 -8.39 -11.11 1.48
N LEU A 27 -8.45 -11.19 0.15
CA LEU A 27 -9.18 -10.23 -0.64
C LEU A 27 -10.70 -10.55 -0.61
N PRO A 28 -11.58 -9.55 -0.83
CA PRO A 28 -13.00 -9.80 -0.94
C PRO A 28 -13.32 -10.87 -2.00
N GLN A 29 -14.35 -11.68 -1.76
CA GLN A 29 -14.77 -12.70 -2.71
C GLN A 29 -15.00 -12.11 -4.11
N GLY A 30 -14.54 -12.85 -5.13
CA GLY A 30 -14.65 -12.48 -6.54
C GLY A 30 -13.54 -11.56 -7.06
N VAL A 31 -12.71 -10.98 -6.18
CA VAL A 31 -11.59 -10.13 -6.62
C VAL A 31 -10.51 -10.99 -7.28
N LYS A 32 -10.13 -10.62 -8.51
CA LYS A 32 -8.98 -11.17 -9.24
C LYS A 32 -8.02 -10.06 -9.63
N ARG A 33 -8.52 -8.90 -10.05
CA ARG A 33 -7.69 -7.77 -10.47
C ARG A 33 -7.72 -6.64 -9.46
N VAL A 34 -6.54 -6.33 -8.91
CA VAL A 34 -6.32 -5.31 -7.90
C VAL A 34 -5.51 -4.18 -8.52
N VAL A 35 -6.04 -2.95 -8.52
CA VAL A 35 -5.37 -1.77 -9.06
C VAL A 35 -4.93 -0.86 -7.91
N PHE A 36 -3.68 -0.41 -7.93
CA PHE A 36 -3.13 0.58 -7.00
C PHE A 36 -3.06 1.94 -7.69
N LEU A 37 -3.86 2.89 -7.19
CA LEU A 37 -3.83 4.30 -7.54
C LEU A 37 -3.12 5.09 -6.45
N GLY A 38 -2.30 6.04 -6.86
CA GLY A 38 -1.59 6.94 -5.95
C GLY A 38 -0.56 7.78 -6.70
N ASP A 39 0.31 8.41 -5.93
CA ASP A 39 1.32 9.32 -6.45
C ASP A 39 2.70 8.65 -6.69
N SER A 40 3.80 9.37 -6.44
CA SER A 40 5.17 8.90 -6.60
C SER A 40 5.50 7.73 -5.68
N ILE A 41 4.90 7.66 -4.49
CA ILE A 41 5.15 6.57 -3.55
C ILE A 41 4.52 5.28 -4.07
N THR A 42 3.32 5.38 -4.65
CA THR A 42 2.70 4.24 -5.35
C THR A 42 3.47 3.88 -6.61
N TYR A 43 3.89 4.86 -7.41
CA TYR A 43 4.74 4.60 -8.58
C TYR A 43 6.07 3.90 -8.22
N ALA A 44 6.69 4.18 -7.07
CA ALA A 44 7.88 3.45 -6.64
C ALA A 44 7.60 1.95 -6.47
N GLY A 45 6.43 1.59 -5.95
CA GLY A 45 5.83 0.26 -6.09
C GLY A 45 6.37 -0.86 -5.21
N GLN A 46 7.40 -0.63 -4.39
CA GLN A 46 7.94 -1.73 -3.58
C GLN A 46 6.88 -2.33 -2.63
N TYR A 47 6.02 -1.50 -2.02
CA TYR A 47 4.95 -2.01 -1.16
C TYR A 47 3.87 -2.80 -1.93
N THR A 48 3.64 -2.50 -3.22
CA THR A 48 2.68 -3.25 -4.05
C THR A 48 3.24 -4.63 -4.37
N ALA A 49 4.52 -4.70 -4.74
CA ALA A 49 5.24 -5.94 -4.97
C ALA A 49 5.32 -6.83 -3.72
N ASP A 50 5.55 -6.24 -2.53
CA ASP A 50 5.58 -6.98 -1.26
C ASP A 50 4.21 -7.61 -0.96
N ILE A 51 3.10 -6.89 -1.21
CA ILE A 51 1.73 -7.41 -1.05
C ILE A 51 1.46 -8.52 -2.07
N GLU A 52 1.82 -8.35 -3.34
CA GLU A 52 1.62 -9.37 -4.36
C GLU A 52 2.41 -10.66 -4.02
N ALA A 53 3.68 -10.53 -3.63
CA ALA A 53 4.52 -11.65 -3.22
C ALA A 53 3.94 -12.39 -2.01
N TYR A 54 3.34 -11.67 -1.04
CA TYR A 54 2.60 -12.28 0.06
C TYR A 54 1.45 -13.15 -0.48
N PHE A 55 0.58 -12.62 -1.32
CA PHE A 55 -0.58 -13.36 -1.82
C PHE A 55 -0.18 -14.57 -2.67
N ILE A 56 0.80 -14.42 -3.57
CA ILE A 56 1.28 -15.52 -4.42
C ILE A 56 1.80 -16.69 -3.57
N THR A 57 2.47 -16.40 -2.46
CA THR A 57 3.08 -17.44 -1.62
C THR A 57 2.12 -18.05 -0.59
N ARG A 58 1.02 -17.37 -0.22
CA ARG A 58 0.04 -17.86 0.77
C ARG A 58 -1.26 -18.38 0.14
N ASP A 59 -1.68 -17.83 -0.99
CA ASP A 59 -2.92 -18.20 -1.70
C ASP A 59 -2.62 -18.55 -3.17
N LYS A 60 -1.90 -19.66 -3.34
CA LYS A 60 -1.39 -20.14 -4.64
C LYS A 60 -2.49 -20.38 -5.70
N ALA A 61 -3.74 -20.58 -5.27
CA ALA A 61 -4.84 -20.92 -6.16
C ALA A 61 -5.58 -19.69 -6.71
N ALA A 62 -5.36 -18.50 -6.12
CA ALA A 62 -6.25 -17.39 -6.36
C ALA A 62 -5.96 -16.57 -7.63
N ASN A 63 -4.86 -16.82 -8.35
CA ASN A 63 -4.48 -16.19 -9.62
C ASN A 63 -4.86 -14.70 -9.69
N TYR A 64 -4.31 -13.94 -8.74
CA TYR A 64 -4.52 -12.50 -8.67
C TYR A 64 -3.62 -11.77 -9.67
N GLU A 65 -4.10 -10.62 -10.12
CA GLU A 65 -3.34 -9.66 -10.92
C GLU A 65 -3.26 -8.33 -10.19
N PHE A 66 -2.05 -7.94 -9.81
CA PHE A 66 -1.77 -6.66 -9.17
C PHE A 66 -1.26 -5.67 -10.23
N ILE A 67 -1.91 -4.51 -10.33
CA ILE A 67 -1.61 -3.49 -11.34
C ILE A 67 -1.29 -2.18 -10.63
N ASN A 68 -0.03 -1.76 -10.74
CA ASN A 68 0.42 -0.47 -10.24
C ASN A 68 0.30 0.59 -11.34
N VAL A 69 -0.51 1.61 -11.08
CA VAL A 69 -0.73 2.77 -11.98
C VAL A 69 -0.54 4.08 -11.22
N GLY A 70 0.35 4.11 -10.23
CA GLY A 70 0.74 5.33 -9.54
C GLY A 70 1.38 6.34 -10.51
N LEU A 71 1.13 7.63 -10.32
CA LEU A 71 1.69 8.69 -11.16
C LEU A 71 2.40 9.74 -10.28
N PRO A 72 3.72 9.96 -10.43
CA PRO A 72 4.46 10.88 -9.58
C PRO A 72 3.88 12.31 -9.57
N SER A 73 3.87 12.95 -8.40
CA SER A 73 3.30 14.29 -8.15
C SER A 73 1.78 14.41 -8.27
N GLU A 74 1.05 13.35 -8.65
CA GLU A 74 -0.39 13.38 -8.87
C GLU A 74 -1.16 13.74 -7.59
N THR A 75 -2.27 14.46 -7.77
CA THR A 75 -3.23 14.77 -6.71
C THR A 75 -4.60 14.20 -7.05
N VAL A 76 -5.36 13.81 -6.02
CA VAL A 76 -6.78 13.49 -6.16
C VAL A 76 -7.64 14.76 -6.02
N SER A 77 -7.12 15.77 -5.32
CA SER A 77 -7.75 17.09 -5.18
C SER A 77 -7.74 17.94 -6.45
N GLY A 78 -6.93 17.58 -7.45
CA GLY A 78 -6.73 18.37 -8.67
C GLY A 78 -5.96 19.68 -8.47
N LEU A 79 -5.39 19.90 -7.28
CA LEU A 79 -4.69 21.13 -6.94
C LEU A 79 -3.23 21.12 -7.39
N SER A 80 -2.71 22.31 -7.70
CA SER A 80 -1.29 22.55 -7.95
C SER A 80 -0.88 23.92 -7.41
N GLU A 81 0.28 24.00 -6.77
CA GLU A 81 0.93 25.27 -6.46
C GLU A 81 1.44 25.98 -7.72
N ALA A 82 1.50 27.31 -7.62
CA ALA A 82 2.28 28.12 -8.53
C ALA A 82 3.76 27.72 -8.46
N GLY A 83 4.38 27.54 -9.63
CA GLY A 83 5.80 27.19 -9.72
C GLY A 83 6.12 25.72 -9.45
N HIS A 84 5.14 24.82 -9.39
CA HIS A 84 5.38 23.38 -9.30
C HIS A 84 6.43 22.91 -10.34
N ALA A 85 7.34 22.03 -9.92
CA ALA A 85 8.46 21.56 -10.74
C ALA A 85 9.31 22.70 -11.38
N GLY A 86 9.47 23.82 -10.67
CA GLY A 86 10.17 25.00 -11.18
C GLY A 86 9.41 25.73 -12.29
N GLY A 87 8.07 25.62 -12.30
CA GLY A 87 7.19 26.21 -13.31
C GLY A 87 7.09 25.39 -14.61
N LYS A 88 7.70 24.20 -14.67
CA LYS A 88 7.71 23.37 -15.89
C LYS A 88 6.33 22.78 -16.22
N PHE A 89 5.56 22.39 -15.21
CA PHE A 89 4.22 21.81 -15.35
C PHE A 89 3.46 21.88 -14.01
N PRO A 90 2.12 21.97 -14.03
CA PRO A 90 1.32 21.81 -12.81
C PRO A 90 1.36 20.37 -12.31
N ARG A 91 0.99 20.11 -11.06
CA ARG A 91 0.78 18.73 -10.58
C ARG A 91 -0.19 17.98 -11.50
N PRO A 92 0.07 16.70 -11.82
CA PRO A 92 -0.91 15.87 -12.49
C PRO A 92 -2.20 15.76 -11.67
N ASP A 93 -3.33 15.70 -12.36
CA ASP A 93 -4.65 15.61 -11.78
C ASP A 93 -5.26 14.25 -12.16
N LEU A 94 -5.66 13.45 -11.16
CA LEU A 94 -6.27 12.15 -11.39
C LEU A 94 -7.54 12.23 -12.26
N HIS A 95 -8.30 13.33 -12.18
CA HIS A 95 -9.48 13.57 -13.01
C HIS A 95 -9.18 13.51 -14.50
N GLU A 96 -7.93 13.80 -14.90
CA GLU A 96 -7.50 13.77 -16.29
C GLU A 96 -7.47 12.36 -16.88
N ARG A 97 -7.15 11.34 -16.09
CA ARG A 97 -6.82 10.00 -16.60
C ARG A 97 -7.66 8.86 -16.04
N LEU A 98 -8.37 9.05 -14.92
CA LEU A 98 -9.04 7.96 -14.21
C LEU A 98 -9.95 7.13 -15.12
N ALA A 99 -10.77 7.76 -15.96
CA ALA A 99 -11.69 7.06 -16.86
C ALA A 99 -10.96 6.05 -17.76
N ARG A 100 -9.82 6.44 -18.36
CA ARG A 100 -9.00 5.56 -19.21
C ARG A 100 -8.34 4.46 -18.40
N VAL A 101 -7.90 4.76 -17.18
CA VAL A 101 -7.33 3.76 -16.27
C VAL A 101 -8.36 2.69 -15.96
N LEU A 102 -9.57 3.08 -15.52
CA LEU A 102 -10.64 2.15 -15.18
C LEU A 102 -11.10 1.34 -16.39
N GLU A 103 -11.26 1.96 -17.56
CA GLU A 103 -11.68 1.30 -18.80
C GLU A 103 -10.69 0.20 -19.23
N LYS A 104 -9.39 0.47 -19.16
CA LYS A 104 -8.35 -0.44 -19.63
C LYS A 104 -7.99 -1.51 -18.61
N THR A 105 -7.87 -1.13 -17.34
CA THR A 105 -7.50 -2.07 -16.28
C THR A 105 -8.69 -2.94 -15.87
N LYS A 106 -9.92 -2.42 -15.84
CA LYS A 106 -11.13 -3.15 -15.40
C LYS A 106 -10.93 -3.79 -14.02
N PRO A 107 -10.68 -3.00 -12.96
CA PRO A 107 -10.41 -3.53 -11.63
C PRO A 107 -11.62 -4.22 -11.01
N ASP A 108 -11.38 -5.23 -10.18
CA ASP A 108 -12.37 -5.70 -9.20
C ASP A 108 -12.25 -4.94 -7.87
N LEU A 109 -11.02 -4.53 -7.54
CA LEU A 109 -10.68 -3.76 -6.35
C LEU A 109 -9.65 -2.69 -6.69
N VAL A 110 -9.87 -1.48 -6.17
CA VAL A 110 -8.92 -0.39 -6.22
C VAL A 110 -8.41 -0.07 -4.80
N PHE A 111 -7.10 -0.03 -4.62
CA PHE A 111 -6.48 0.64 -3.48
C PHE A 111 -6.07 2.05 -3.89
N ALA A 112 -6.54 3.06 -3.15
CA ALA A 112 -6.24 4.47 -3.43
C ALA A 112 -5.44 5.10 -2.29
N CYS A 113 -4.21 5.52 -2.57
CA CYS A 113 -3.30 6.16 -1.62
C CYS A 113 -2.90 7.56 -2.12
N TYR A 114 -3.61 8.59 -1.64
CA TYR A 114 -3.40 10.00 -1.96
C TYR A 114 -3.40 10.86 -0.70
N GLY A 115 -2.81 12.06 -0.79
CA GLY A 115 -2.77 13.05 0.29
C GLY A 115 -1.42 13.76 0.40
N MET A 116 -0.31 13.05 0.14
CA MET A 116 1.05 13.59 0.26
C MET A 116 1.25 14.86 -0.58
N ASN A 117 0.67 14.90 -1.79
CA ASN A 117 0.76 16.05 -2.68
C ASN A 117 -0.42 17.03 -2.56
N ASP A 118 -1.56 16.58 -2.03
CA ASP A 118 -2.83 17.32 -2.01
C ASP A 118 -2.84 18.51 -1.03
N GLY A 119 -2.04 18.44 0.03
CA GLY A 119 -1.79 19.59 0.92
C GLY A 119 -0.78 20.59 0.35
N ILE A 120 -0.11 20.24 -0.76
CA ILE A 120 0.87 21.05 -1.48
C ILE A 120 2.02 21.54 -0.57
N TYR A 121 2.36 20.77 0.46
CA TYR A 121 3.47 21.09 1.36
C TYR A 121 3.33 22.46 2.06
N LEU A 122 2.08 22.89 2.27
CA LEU A 122 1.70 24.12 2.99
C LEU A 122 1.03 23.78 4.33
N PRO A 123 0.92 24.75 5.27
CA PRO A 123 0.12 24.59 6.48
C PRO A 123 -1.32 24.17 6.18
N PHE A 124 -2.01 23.61 7.17
CA PHE A 124 -3.41 23.23 7.02
C PHE A 124 -4.27 24.41 6.55
N ASP A 125 -5.19 24.11 5.64
CA ASP A 125 -6.15 25.07 5.07
C ASP A 125 -7.43 24.32 4.72
N GLU A 126 -8.56 24.89 5.13
CA GLU A 126 -9.87 24.27 4.94
C GLU A 126 -10.25 24.14 3.46
N THR A 127 -9.79 25.06 2.59
CA THR A 127 -10.10 25.00 1.16
C THR A 127 -9.36 23.84 0.49
N ARG A 128 -8.06 23.67 0.76
CA ARG A 128 -7.29 22.52 0.27
C ARG A 128 -7.79 21.21 0.83
N PHE A 129 -8.16 21.19 2.11
CA PHE A 129 -8.72 20.01 2.74
C PHE A 129 -10.05 19.63 2.09
N LYS A 130 -10.95 20.59 1.85
CA LYS A 130 -12.22 20.33 1.16
C LYS A 130 -12.00 19.79 -0.25
N ALA A 131 -11.03 20.31 -1.00
CA ALA A 131 -10.70 19.79 -2.33
C ALA A 131 -10.21 18.34 -2.29
N TYR A 132 -9.41 17.98 -1.27
CA TYR A 132 -9.02 16.58 -1.04
C TYR A 132 -10.23 15.69 -0.73
N GLN A 133 -11.14 16.14 0.14
CA GLN A 133 -12.36 15.41 0.48
C GLN A 133 -13.25 15.16 -0.73
N ASP A 134 -13.43 16.20 -1.56
CA ASP A 134 -14.21 16.14 -2.79
C ASP A 134 -13.58 15.21 -3.81
N GLY A 135 -12.26 15.30 -4.00
CA GLY A 135 -11.51 14.39 -4.87
C GLY A 135 -11.63 12.92 -4.45
N CYS A 136 -11.48 12.62 -3.15
CA CYS A 136 -11.67 11.26 -2.65
C CYS A 136 -13.11 10.77 -2.84
N THR A 137 -14.10 11.63 -2.59
CA THR A 137 -15.52 11.28 -2.80
C THR A 137 -15.81 10.99 -4.26
N TRP A 138 -15.36 11.87 -5.16
CA TRP A 138 -15.46 11.69 -6.61
C TRP A 138 -14.78 10.40 -7.07
N LEU A 139 -13.53 10.13 -6.62
CA LEU A 139 -12.81 8.91 -6.97
C LEU A 139 -13.60 7.65 -6.57
N ARG A 140 -14.15 7.64 -5.35
CA ARG A 140 -14.97 6.52 -4.87
C ARG A 140 -16.18 6.31 -5.78
N ASP A 141 -16.87 7.39 -6.13
CA ASP A 141 -18.09 7.32 -6.93
C ASP A 141 -17.77 6.88 -8.38
N GLU A 142 -16.68 7.35 -8.99
CA GLU A 142 -16.24 6.90 -10.31
C GLU A 142 -15.83 5.42 -10.34
N VAL A 143 -15.08 4.95 -9.34
CA VAL A 143 -14.70 3.53 -9.25
C VAL A 143 -15.94 2.66 -9.05
N THR A 144 -16.83 3.02 -8.13
CA THR A 144 -18.02 2.21 -7.83
C THR A 144 -19.02 2.15 -8.99
N LYS A 145 -19.11 3.18 -9.85
CA LYS A 145 -19.91 3.15 -11.09
C LYS A 145 -19.50 2.04 -12.05
N THR A 146 -18.25 1.57 -11.99
CA THR A 146 -17.76 0.45 -12.81
C THR A 146 -18.12 -0.92 -12.25
N GLY A 147 -18.69 -0.99 -11.04
CA GLY A 147 -18.91 -2.22 -10.28
C GLY A 147 -17.71 -2.67 -9.43
N ALA A 148 -16.56 -2.00 -9.56
CA ALA A 148 -15.38 -2.27 -8.77
C ALA A 148 -15.54 -1.82 -7.30
N LYS A 149 -14.86 -2.51 -6.39
CA LYS A 149 -14.71 -2.11 -4.99
C LYS A 149 -13.57 -1.11 -4.86
N ILE A 150 -13.59 -0.27 -3.82
CA ILE A 150 -12.50 0.64 -3.49
C ILE A 150 -12.19 0.62 -2.00
N ALA A 151 -10.89 0.59 -1.68
CA ALA A 151 -10.36 0.80 -0.34
C ALA A 151 -9.38 1.98 -0.36
N PHE A 152 -9.61 2.97 0.51
CA PHE A 152 -8.67 4.07 0.70
C PHE A 152 -7.56 3.64 1.65
N ILE A 153 -6.35 4.12 1.41
CA ILE A 153 -5.21 4.03 2.31
C ILE A 153 -4.93 5.45 2.76
N THR A 154 -4.86 5.69 4.07
CA THR A 154 -4.51 7.02 4.59
C THR A 154 -3.12 7.44 4.10
N PRO A 155 -2.82 8.74 3.96
CA PRO A 155 -1.53 9.19 3.45
C PRO A 155 -0.36 8.67 4.31
N PRO A 156 0.78 8.25 3.72
CA PRO A 156 1.95 7.86 4.50
C PRO A 156 2.51 9.05 5.31
N VAL A 157 3.36 8.76 6.29
CA VAL A 157 4.01 9.78 7.12
C VAL A 157 4.91 10.70 6.26
N PHE A 158 4.87 12.00 6.51
CA PHE A 158 5.86 12.96 6.04
C PHE A 158 6.87 13.23 7.15
N ASP A 159 8.14 12.95 6.88
CA ASP A 159 9.18 13.18 7.87
C ASP A 159 9.64 14.63 7.87
N SER A 160 9.07 15.42 8.78
CA SER A 160 9.35 16.85 8.90
C SER A 160 10.83 17.17 9.19
N LEU A 161 11.59 16.24 9.78
CA LEU A 161 13.03 16.43 10.04
C LEU A 161 13.87 16.33 8.77
N LYS A 162 13.40 15.58 7.76
CA LYS A 162 14.13 15.37 6.50
C LYS A 162 13.58 16.23 5.35
N GLY A 163 12.26 16.35 5.26
CA GLY A 163 11.59 17.04 4.15
C GLY A 163 11.51 18.56 4.26
N GLY A 164 11.99 19.16 5.36
CA GLY A 164 12.12 20.62 5.49
C GLY A 164 10.79 21.40 5.47
N LYS A 165 9.67 20.75 5.81
CA LYS A 165 8.34 21.36 5.93
C LYS A 165 7.71 21.06 7.30
N PRO A 166 8.17 21.73 8.37
CA PRO A 166 7.65 21.49 9.72
C PRO A 166 6.13 21.60 9.77
N GLY A 167 5.49 20.66 10.46
CA GLY A 167 4.03 20.60 10.64
C GLY A 167 3.25 20.03 9.46
N TYR A 168 3.90 19.68 8.34
CA TYR A 168 3.17 19.10 7.20
C TYR A 168 2.65 17.69 7.51
N ASN A 169 3.33 16.93 8.38
CA ASN A 169 2.81 15.64 8.83
C ASN A 169 1.46 15.77 9.55
N ASP A 170 1.24 16.87 10.29
CA ASP A 170 -0.03 17.12 10.97
C ASP A 170 -1.17 17.38 9.98
N VAL A 171 -0.86 17.97 8.81
CA VAL A 171 -1.82 18.11 7.70
C VAL A 171 -2.23 16.74 7.18
N LEU A 172 -1.26 15.86 6.93
CA LEU A 172 -1.51 14.49 6.48
C LEU A 172 -2.26 13.67 7.54
N GLY A 173 -1.97 13.88 8.82
CA GLY A 173 -2.69 13.30 9.94
C GLY A 173 -4.17 13.69 9.91
N ARG A 174 -4.49 14.98 9.72
CA ARG A 174 -5.89 15.44 9.57
C ARG A 174 -6.59 14.82 8.37
N TYR A 175 -5.88 14.65 7.24
CA TYR A 175 -6.42 14.02 6.05
C TYR A 175 -6.71 12.53 6.31
N GLY A 176 -5.79 11.84 7.00
CA GLY A 176 -5.95 10.46 7.46
C GLY A 176 -7.13 10.30 8.43
N ASP A 177 -7.24 11.15 9.45
CA ASP A 177 -8.33 11.13 10.44
C ASP A 177 -9.70 11.27 9.77
N TRP A 178 -9.81 12.15 8.77
CA TRP A 178 -11.03 12.28 8.00
C TRP A 178 -11.37 11.02 7.22
N LEU A 179 -10.42 10.44 6.48
CA LEU A 179 -10.64 9.16 5.80
C LEU A 179 -11.10 8.08 6.79
N LEU A 180 -10.44 7.96 7.95
CA LEU A 180 -10.82 7.00 8.99
C LEU A 180 -12.23 7.26 9.52
N SER A 181 -12.65 8.52 9.63
CA SER A 181 -14.00 8.88 10.04
C SER A 181 -15.06 8.40 9.02
N MET A 182 -14.72 8.31 7.74
CA MET A 182 -15.62 7.86 6.67
C MET A 182 -15.99 6.38 6.77
N LYS A 183 -15.30 5.59 7.59
CA LYS A 183 -15.72 4.22 7.93
C LYS A 183 -17.14 4.18 8.50
N LYS A 184 -17.56 5.22 9.24
CA LYS A 184 -18.92 5.36 9.77
C LYS A 184 -19.97 5.51 8.66
N SER A 185 -19.54 5.97 7.50
CA SER A 185 -20.34 6.12 6.28
C SER A 185 -20.15 4.94 5.31
N GLY A 186 -19.61 3.81 5.80
CA GLY A 186 -19.44 2.58 5.03
C GLY A 186 -18.21 2.56 4.10
N TRP A 187 -17.29 3.51 4.20
CA TRP A 187 -16.06 3.49 3.41
C TRP A 187 -15.11 2.41 3.95
N VAL A 188 -14.40 1.75 3.03
CA VAL A 188 -13.33 0.80 3.37
C VAL A 188 -12.02 1.58 3.42
N VAL A 189 -11.39 1.65 4.60
CA VAL A 189 -10.19 2.47 4.81
C VAL A 189 -9.13 1.71 5.63
N ALA A 190 -7.93 1.55 5.06
CA ALA A 190 -6.74 1.04 5.74
C ALA A 190 -5.98 2.21 6.37
N ASP A 191 -5.67 2.11 7.67
CA ASP A 191 -4.82 3.08 8.35
C ASP A 191 -3.35 2.74 8.10
N LEU A 192 -2.63 3.71 7.58
CA LEU A 192 -1.20 3.67 7.30
C LEU A 192 -0.47 4.81 8.03
N HIS A 193 -1.11 5.99 8.12
CA HIS A 193 -0.50 7.19 8.65
C HIS A 193 -0.10 7.02 10.13
N GLY A 194 -1.05 6.55 10.95
CA GLY A 194 -0.82 6.34 12.38
C GLY A 194 0.30 5.34 12.65
N PRO A 195 0.23 4.11 12.11
CA PRO A 195 1.27 3.10 12.28
C PRO A 195 2.66 3.52 11.78
N MET A 196 2.76 4.21 10.63
CA MET A 196 4.06 4.69 10.13
C MET A 196 4.65 5.78 11.02
N THR A 197 3.81 6.71 11.50
CA THR A 197 4.25 7.75 12.45
C THR A 197 4.76 7.13 13.74
N ALA A 198 4.00 6.20 14.33
CA ALA A 198 4.41 5.49 15.53
C ALA A 198 5.70 4.68 15.33
N TYR A 199 5.87 4.05 14.17
CA TYR A 199 7.09 3.31 13.84
C TYR A 199 8.31 4.25 13.78
N LEU A 200 8.18 5.38 13.09
CA LEU A 200 9.22 6.40 12.97
C LEU A 200 9.62 6.95 14.35
N ASP A 201 8.65 7.31 15.18
CA ASP A 201 8.86 7.85 16.52
C ASP A 201 9.52 6.84 17.46
N GLU A 202 9.11 5.57 17.41
CA GLU A 202 9.70 4.51 18.23
C GLU A 202 11.18 4.28 17.89
N HIS A 203 11.52 4.19 16.60
CA HIS A 203 12.90 3.98 16.16
C HIS A 203 13.79 5.17 16.51
N ARG A 204 13.23 6.39 16.52
CA ARG A 204 13.93 7.61 16.92
C ARG A 204 14.31 7.69 18.39
N LYS A 205 13.69 6.89 19.26
CA LYS A 205 14.14 6.75 20.65
C LYS A 205 15.52 6.10 20.74
N ALA A 206 15.86 5.24 19.79
CA ALA A 206 17.16 4.56 19.73
C ALA A 206 18.15 5.28 18.79
N ASP A 207 17.68 5.76 17.64
CA ASP A 207 18.48 6.53 16.69
C ASP A 207 17.73 7.83 16.28
N PRO A 208 18.08 8.98 16.87
CA PRO A 208 17.43 10.26 16.55
C PRO A 208 17.49 10.66 15.07
N ASN A 209 18.42 10.10 14.29
CA ASN A 209 18.55 10.38 12.86
C ASN A 209 17.78 9.41 11.96
N PHE A 210 17.16 8.37 12.54
CA PHE A 210 16.38 7.38 11.83
C PHE A 210 15.31 8.05 10.96
N ALA A 211 15.17 7.54 9.74
CA ALA A 211 14.19 8.01 8.79
C ALA A 211 13.74 6.86 7.88
N LEU A 212 12.43 6.79 7.67
CA LEU A 212 11.85 5.90 6.66
C LEU A 212 12.07 6.44 5.24
N ALA A 213 12.20 7.76 5.09
CA ALA A 213 12.41 8.46 3.82
C ALA A 213 13.55 9.47 3.98
N SER A 214 14.59 9.38 3.13
CA SER A 214 15.76 10.26 3.23
C SER A 214 15.47 11.70 2.85
N ASP A 215 14.48 11.93 1.99
CA ASP A 215 13.96 13.25 1.60
C ASP A 215 12.68 13.64 2.37
N GLY A 216 12.27 12.78 3.31
CA GLY A 216 11.06 12.90 4.10
C GLY A 216 9.73 12.67 3.39
N VAL A 217 9.76 12.28 2.11
CA VAL A 217 8.57 12.01 1.30
C VAL A 217 8.55 10.56 0.81
N HIS A 218 9.63 10.10 0.19
CA HIS A 218 9.68 8.81 -0.51
C HIS A 218 10.32 7.73 0.38
N PRO A 219 9.53 6.76 0.89
CA PRO A 219 10.07 5.74 1.77
C PRO A 219 11.11 4.86 1.07
N GLY A 220 12.15 4.46 1.79
CA GLY A 220 13.05 3.39 1.38
C GLY A 220 12.41 2.01 1.59
N PRO A 221 13.20 0.92 1.41
CA PRO A 221 12.69 -0.45 1.55
C PRO A 221 11.99 -0.74 2.88
N GLU A 222 12.53 -0.25 4.00
CA GLU A 222 11.91 -0.43 5.32
C GLU A 222 10.56 0.28 5.44
N GLY A 223 10.44 1.50 4.92
CA GLY A 223 9.17 2.22 4.93
C GLY A 223 8.14 1.58 4.00
N HIS A 224 8.54 1.12 2.83
CA HIS A 224 7.68 0.34 1.94
C HIS A 224 7.20 -0.97 2.59
N TRP A 225 8.07 -1.67 3.32
CA TRP A 225 7.67 -2.84 4.08
C TRP A 225 6.64 -2.50 5.16
N VAL A 226 6.83 -1.42 5.94
CA VAL A 226 5.82 -0.97 6.91
C VAL A 226 4.49 -0.72 6.22
N MET A 227 4.49 -0.09 5.04
CA MET A 227 3.27 0.10 4.26
C MET A 227 2.59 -1.22 3.89
N ALA A 228 3.34 -2.14 3.30
CA ALA A 228 2.82 -3.45 2.90
C ALA A 228 2.27 -4.22 4.11
N ARG A 229 3.02 -4.27 5.21
CA ARG A 229 2.63 -4.97 6.44
C ARG A 229 1.32 -4.45 7.01
N GLU A 230 1.13 -3.13 7.09
CA GLU A 230 -0.10 -2.57 7.67
C GLU A 230 -1.32 -2.78 6.75
N ILE A 231 -1.14 -2.73 5.42
CA ILE A 231 -2.20 -3.08 4.47
C ILE A 231 -2.54 -4.57 4.56
N LEU A 232 -1.54 -5.46 4.66
CA LEU A 232 -1.74 -6.89 4.85
C LEU A 232 -2.47 -7.19 6.17
N LYS A 233 -2.09 -6.53 7.28
CA LYS A 233 -2.80 -6.64 8.57
C LYS A 233 -4.24 -6.16 8.47
N PHE A 234 -4.50 -5.07 7.76
CA PHE A 234 -5.84 -4.61 7.45
C PHE A 234 -6.67 -5.67 6.69
N LEU A 235 -6.03 -6.44 5.82
CA LEU A 235 -6.63 -7.57 5.10
C LEU A 235 -6.68 -8.88 5.90
N GLY A 236 -6.22 -8.88 7.16
CA GLY A 236 -6.30 -10.03 8.08
C GLY A 236 -5.01 -10.83 8.27
N ALA A 237 -3.88 -10.44 7.67
CA ALA A 237 -2.60 -11.11 7.85
C ALA A 237 -2.00 -10.84 9.23
N SER A 238 -2.32 -11.70 10.20
CA SER A 238 -1.63 -11.69 11.50
C SER A 238 -0.28 -12.42 11.46
N ASP A 239 -0.03 -13.24 10.42
CA ASP A 239 1.21 -13.99 10.23
C ASP A 239 2.42 -13.10 9.93
N VAL A 240 2.19 -11.89 9.38
CA VAL A 240 3.26 -10.92 9.08
C VAL A 240 3.55 -9.94 10.22
N ALA A 241 2.81 -10.01 11.33
CA ALA A 241 2.90 -9.02 12.41
C ALA A 241 4.31 -8.91 13.04
N LYS A 242 5.10 -9.99 12.97
CA LYS A 242 6.47 -10.05 13.52
C LYS A 242 7.58 -9.89 12.49
N ALA A 243 7.26 -9.93 11.19
CA ALA A 243 8.28 -9.81 10.14
C ALA A 243 8.79 -8.36 10.08
N LYS A 244 10.11 -8.20 10.09
CA LYS A 244 10.79 -6.89 10.12
C LYS A 244 11.10 -6.36 8.73
N SER A 245 11.10 -7.20 7.72
CA SER A 245 11.25 -6.80 6.32
C SER A 245 10.45 -7.70 5.37
N ALA A 246 10.32 -7.26 4.12
CA ALA A 246 9.73 -8.05 3.05
C ALA A 246 10.51 -9.34 2.81
N GLU A 247 11.85 -9.31 2.94
CA GLU A 247 12.70 -10.50 2.84
C GLU A 247 12.43 -11.48 3.98
N GLU A 248 12.26 -11.01 5.22
CA GLU A 248 11.91 -11.90 6.35
C GLU A 248 10.54 -12.56 6.13
N MET A 249 9.55 -11.79 5.65
CA MET A 249 8.24 -12.34 5.26
C MET A 249 8.37 -13.38 4.12
N ALA A 250 9.20 -13.08 3.13
CA ALA A 250 9.42 -13.91 1.95
C ALA A 250 10.33 -15.13 2.23
N ALA A 251 11.11 -15.13 3.30
CA ALA A 251 11.92 -16.29 3.70
C ALA A 251 11.08 -17.42 4.34
N ALA A 252 9.86 -17.13 4.81
CA ALA A 252 8.99 -18.12 5.43
C ALA A 252 8.51 -19.24 4.46
N PRO A 253 8.04 -18.95 3.23
CA PRO A 253 7.72 -19.98 2.24
C PRO A 253 8.96 -20.42 1.43
N THR A 254 8.94 -21.65 0.93
CA THR A 254 9.95 -22.15 -0.02
C THR A 254 10.06 -21.21 -1.23
N HIS A 255 11.29 -20.90 -1.65
CA HIS A 255 11.62 -20.00 -2.77
C HIS A 255 11.07 -18.56 -2.66
N GLY A 256 10.52 -18.14 -1.52
CA GLY A 256 9.81 -16.86 -1.46
C GLY A 256 10.68 -15.63 -1.73
N LEU A 257 11.97 -15.65 -1.38
CA LEU A 257 12.91 -14.56 -1.74
C LEU A 257 13.07 -14.42 -3.26
N GLU A 258 13.14 -15.55 -3.97
CA GLU A 258 13.24 -15.56 -5.44
C GLU A 258 11.93 -15.11 -6.07
N ILE A 259 10.79 -15.55 -5.51
CA ILE A 259 9.46 -15.09 -5.92
C ILE A 259 9.32 -13.58 -5.73
N LEU A 260 9.71 -13.02 -4.57
CA LEU A 260 9.68 -11.58 -4.31
C LEU A 260 10.47 -10.79 -5.36
N LYS A 261 11.67 -11.28 -5.73
CA LYS A 261 12.50 -10.68 -6.77
C LYS A 261 11.80 -10.70 -8.15
N LEU A 262 11.23 -11.84 -8.53
CA LEU A 262 10.53 -11.99 -9.81
C LEU A 262 9.25 -11.14 -9.87
N VAL A 263 8.49 -11.08 -8.79
CA VAL A 263 7.32 -10.19 -8.64
C VAL A 263 7.74 -8.73 -8.82
N THR A 264 8.76 -8.29 -8.10
CA THR A 264 9.30 -6.93 -8.21
C THR A 264 9.75 -6.61 -9.65
N GLN A 265 10.41 -7.55 -10.33
CA GLN A 265 10.79 -7.40 -11.73
C GLN A 265 9.58 -7.27 -12.65
N ARG A 266 8.55 -8.09 -12.42
CA ARG A 266 7.31 -8.09 -13.22
C ARG A 266 6.52 -6.79 -13.05
N GLU A 267 6.33 -6.32 -11.81
CA GLU A 267 5.63 -5.06 -11.55
C GLU A 267 6.38 -3.87 -12.15
N ASN A 268 7.72 -3.80 -12.03
CA ASN A 268 8.51 -2.72 -12.62
C ASN A 268 8.39 -2.67 -14.15
N LEU A 269 8.32 -3.82 -14.81
CA LEU A 269 8.05 -3.90 -16.25
C LEU A 269 6.65 -3.38 -16.60
N LEU A 270 5.63 -3.85 -15.86
CA LEU A 270 4.23 -3.60 -16.18
C LEU A 270 3.78 -2.18 -15.84
N LYS A 271 4.29 -1.58 -14.75
CA LYS A 271 3.90 -0.25 -14.30
C LYS A 271 4.05 0.81 -15.39
N ASP A 272 5.22 0.88 -16.03
CA ASP A 272 5.47 1.86 -17.09
C ASP A 272 4.64 1.55 -18.34
N ALA A 273 4.44 0.27 -18.66
CA ALA A 273 3.60 -0.15 -19.79
C ALA A 273 2.13 0.24 -19.57
N TRP A 274 1.60 0.05 -18.35
CA TRP A 274 0.26 0.48 -17.98
C TRP A 274 0.10 1.99 -18.00
N LEU A 275 1.08 2.76 -17.52
CA LEU A 275 1.06 4.22 -17.63
C LEU A 275 1.05 4.69 -19.08
N THR A 276 1.87 4.10 -19.95
CA THR A 276 1.84 4.37 -21.40
C THR A 276 0.47 4.03 -21.98
N ALA A 277 -0.07 2.85 -21.67
CA ALA A 277 -1.31 2.35 -22.26
C ALA A 277 -2.55 3.12 -21.82
N THR A 278 -2.57 3.62 -20.57
CA THR A 278 -3.66 4.42 -20.00
C THR A 278 -3.53 5.91 -20.29
N GLY A 279 -2.30 6.37 -20.53
CA GLY A 279 -1.99 7.74 -20.94
C GLY A 279 -2.11 8.75 -19.79
N HIS A 280 -1.15 9.66 -19.72
CA HIS A 280 -1.11 10.75 -18.76
C HIS A 280 -0.46 12.00 -19.36
N LYS A 281 -0.70 13.17 -18.77
CA LYS A 281 -0.07 14.43 -19.21
C LYS A 281 1.22 14.81 -18.49
N ARG A 282 1.66 14.01 -17.49
CA ARG A 282 2.90 14.30 -16.77
C ARG A 282 4.14 14.18 -17.68
N PRO A 283 4.96 15.24 -17.84
CA PRO A 283 6.18 15.16 -18.62
C PRO A 283 7.29 14.38 -17.88
N GLY A 284 8.26 13.86 -18.63
CA GLY A 284 9.46 13.21 -18.08
C GLY A 284 9.23 11.86 -17.42
N MET A 285 8.11 11.18 -17.73
CA MET A 285 7.93 9.76 -17.38
C MET A 285 8.64 8.86 -18.40
N ALA A 286 9.06 7.68 -17.94
CA ALA A 286 9.54 6.65 -18.84
C ALA A 286 8.39 6.15 -19.73
N THR A 287 8.67 5.94 -21.01
CA THR A 287 7.74 5.27 -21.91
C THR A 287 7.90 3.77 -21.74
N GLY A 288 6.91 3.11 -21.12
CA GLY A 288 6.87 1.65 -21.07
C GLY A 288 6.69 1.02 -22.45
N LEU A 289 6.99 -0.27 -22.54
CA LEU A 289 6.72 -1.07 -23.74
C LEU A 289 5.23 -1.02 -24.12
N PRO A 290 4.87 -1.26 -25.40
CA PRO A 290 3.50 -1.58 -25.76
C PRO A 290 2.95 -2.67 -24.84
N LEU A 291 1.71 -2.50 -24.37
CA LEU A 291 1.15 -3.30 -23.29
C LEU A 291 1.15 -4.80 -23.61
N ASP A 292 0.80 -5.18 -24.83
CA ASP A 292 0.83 -6.55 -25.33
C ASP A 292 2.22 -7.20 -25.24
N GLN A 293 3.28 -6.43 -25.54
CA GLN A 293 4.66 -6.89 -25.43
C GLN A 293 5.10 -7.00 -23.96
N ALA A 294 4.68 -6.04 -23.12
CA ALA A 294 4.96 -6.07 -21.69
C ALA A 294 4.27 -7.27 -21.01
N GLU A 295 3.00 -7.51 -21.32
CA GLU A 295 2.21 -8.65 -20.85
C GLU A 295 2.83 -9.98 -21.27
N THR A 296 3.31 -10.08 -22.52
CA THR A 296 4.02 -11.27 -23.00
C THR A 296 5.27 -11.57 -22.15
N LYS A 297 6.09 -10.55 -21.87
CA LYS A 297 7.28 -10.71 -21.02
C LYS A 297 6.92 -10.99 -19.56
N ALA A 298 5.90 -10.32 -19.04
CA ALA A 298 5.39 -10.55 -17.69
C ALA A 298 4.85 -11.97 -17.50
N LYS A 299 4.25 -12.55 -18.54
CA LYS A 299 3.81 -13.95 -18.55
C LYS A 299 4.98 -14.92 -18.45
N GLU A 300 6.11 -14.65 -19.10
CA GLU A 300 7.31 -15.48 -18.95
C GLU A 300 7.92 -15.40 -17.54
N ILE A 301 7.86 -14.23 -16.89
CA ILE A 301 8.22 -14.10 -15.47
C ILE A 301 7.21 -14.87 -14.60
N GLY A 302 5.92 -14.80 -14.92
CA GLY A 302 4.86 -15.55 -14.26
C GLY A 302 5.10 -17.07 -14.28
N LYS A 303 5.53 -17.63 -15.42
CA LYS A 303 5.90 -19.06 -15.51
C LYS A 303 7.08 -19.44 -14.60
N GLN A 304 8.05 -18.53 -14.41
CA GLN A 304 9.15 -18.76 -13.48
C GLN A 304 8.64 -18.79 -12.03
N ILE A 305 7.76 -17.85 -11.67
CA ILE A 305 7.10 -17.84 -10.35
C ILE A 305 6.30 -19.14 -10.14
N GLU A 306 5.49 -19.56 -11.11
CA GLU A 306 4.71 -20.80 -11.04
C GLU A 306 5.59 -22.04 -10.88
N ALA A 307 6.77 -22.06 -11.51
CA ALA A 307 7.72 -23.16 -11.36
C ALA A 307 8.28 -23.27 -9.93
N LEU A 308 8.47 -22.13 -9.25
CA LEU A 308 8.95 -22.06 -7.86
C LEU A 308 7.87 -22.38 -6.81
N LEU A 309 6.59 -22.36 -7.21
CA LEU A 309 5.46 -22.67 -6.31
C LEU A 309 5.15 -24.17 -6.21
N LYS A 310 5.67 -24.98 -7.14
CA LYS A 310 5.54 -26.44 -7.18
C LYS A 310 6.40 -27.10 -6.11
#